data_AF-A0A0B1RZC3-F1
#
_entry.id   AF-A0A0B1RZC3-F1
#
_cell.length_a   1.000
_cell.length_b   1.000
_cell.length_c   1.000
_cell.angle_alpha   90.00
_cell.angle_beta   90.00
_cell.angle_gamma   90.00
#
_symmetry.space_group_name_H-M   'P 1'
#
loop_
_entity.id
_entity.type
_entity.pdbx_description
1 polymer ?
#
loop_
_entity_poly.entity_id
_entity_poly.type
_entity_poly.pdbx_seq_one_letter_code
_entity_poly.pdbx_strand_id
1 'polypeptide(L)'
;IIIEHPPVYCEQTEVPVCFATSYFWCSRYFEIDLEKFGVQNWVMDFIRPEIIVRERCACREDCGAVYELRAQLLEDDEEFDKNAVSSRAERTWDQWEGGKSWDTVELVLKDYPSGMRKLGVLSRGKDTQFWAGNYGSKFGATEVLIKFPDTPT
;
A
#
# COMPACT_ATOMS: atom_id res chain seq x y z
N ILE A 1 -4.27 7.94 12.67
CA ILE A 1 -3.17 6.96 12.54
C ILE A 1 -2.16 7.24 13.64
N ILE A 2 -1.61 6.19 14.25
CA ILE A 2 -0.43 6.28 15.11
C ILE A 2 0.67 5.37 14.55
N ILE A 3 1.90 5.53 15.04
CA ILE A 3 3.00 4.59 14.80
C ILE A 3 3.14 3.72 16.04
N GLU A 4 3.25 2.40 15.85
CA GLU A 4 3.48 1.43 16.90
C GLU A 4 4.84 0.75 16.70
N HIS A 5 5.60 0.61 17.79
CA HIS A 5 6.88 -0.08 17.81
C HIS A 5 7.07 -0.71 19.21
N PRO A 6 6.82 -2.02 19.40
CA PRO A 6 6.35 -2.98 18.40
C PRO A 6 4.84 -2.84 18.09
N PRO A 7 4.33 -3.48 17.03
CA PRO A 7 2.90 -3.60 16.76
C PRO A 7 2.14 -4.22 17.94
N VAL A 8 0.99 -3.66 18.31
CA VAL A 8 0.24 -4.07 19.52
C VAL A 8 -0.84 -5.11 19.18
N TYR A 9 -0.97 -6.19 19.97
CA TYR A 9 -2.01 -7.23 19.79
C TYR A 9 -2.03 -7.92 18.41
N CYS A 10 -0.87 -8.02 17.75
CA CYS A 10 -0.66 -8.83 16.56
C CYS A 10 0.77 -9.41 16.55
N GLU A 11 1.07 -10.25 15.57
CA GLU A 11 2.43 -10.74 15.29
C GLU A 11 3.44 -9.57 15.22
N GLN A 12 4.60 -9.71 15.88
CA GLN A 12 5.57 -8.61 16.08
C GLN A 12 6.97 -8.87 15.50
N THR A 13 7.24 -10.09 15.03
CA THR A 13 8.60 -10.50 14.62
C THR A 13 8.87 -10.18 13.15
N GLU A 14 7.86 -10.24 12.28
CA GLU A 14 8.00 -9.98 10.85
C GLU A 14 8.06 -8.48 10.55
N VAL A 15 7.18 -7.68 11.16
CA VAL A 15 7.10 -6.23 10.96
C VAL A 15 7.37 -5.52 12.29
N PRO A 16 8.57 -4.93 12.51
CA PRO A 16 8.94 -4.37 13.81
C PRO A 16 8.27 -3.02 14.11
N VAL A 17 7.84 -2.28 13.10
CA VAL A 17 7.17 -0.97 13.23
C VAL A 17 6.05 -0.86 12.19
N CYS A 18 4.89 -0.37 12.61
CA CYS A 18 3.73 -0.24 11.72
C CYS A 18 2.93 1.04 11.99
N PHE A 19 2.15 1.45 11.00
CA PHE A 19 1.05 2.39 11.19
C PHE A 19 -0.19 1.63 11.69
N ALA A 20 -0.87 2.15 12.71
CA ALA A 20 -2.14 1.60 13.19
C ALA A 20 -3.29 2.60 12.97
N THR A 21 -4.35 2.13 12.30
CA THR A 21 -5.55 2.93 12.00
C THR A 21 -6.58 2.87 13.14
N SER A 22 -7.56 3.77 13.09
CA SER A 22 -8.60 3.94 14.10
C SER A 22 -9.93 3.36 13.59
N TYR A 23 -11.05 3.73 14.21
CA TYR A 23 -12.39 3.26 13.88
C TYR A 23 -12.95 3.80 12.56
N PHE A 24 -12.55 5.01 12.15
CA PHE A 24 -12.84 5.51 10.81
C PHE A 24 -11.63 5.37 9.89
N TRP A 25 -11.91 5.49 8.59
CA TRP A 25 -10.89 5.47 7.55
C TRP A 25 -9.76 6.45 7.85
N CYS A 26 -8.60 5.91 8.15
CA CYS A 26 -7.35 6.63 8.23
C CYS A 26 -6.51 6.26 7.02
N SER A 27 -5.78 7.21 6.46
CA SER A 27 -4.96 6.99 5.26
C SER A 27 -3.55 7.53 5.44
N ARG A 28 -2.59 6.87 4.79
CA ARG A 28 -1.24 7.36 4.53
C ARG A 28 -1.06 7.44 3.02
N TYR A 29 -0.55 8.57 2.54
CA TYR A 29 -0.24 8.79 1.14
C TYR A 29 1.23 9.20 1.01
N PHE A 30 1.88 8.71 -0.04
CA PHE A 30 3.18 9.20 -0.48
C PHE A 30 3.28 9.08 -1.99
N GLU A 31 4.18 9.85 -2.57
CA GLU A 31 4.45 9.87 -4.00
C GLU A 31 5.93 9.61 -4.25
N ILE A 32 6.24 8.86 -5.30
CA ILE A 32 7.59 8.61 -5.78
C ILE A 32 7.74 9.26 -7.15
N ASP A 33 8.73 10.14 -7.26
CA ASP A 33 9.24 10.63 -8.55
C ASP A 33 10.19 9.58 -9.13
N LEU A 34 9.77 8.88 -10.18
CA LEU A 34 10.49 7.70 -10.66
C LEU A 34 11.88 8.05 -11.23
N GLU A 35 12.01 9.22 -11.86
CA GLU A 35 13.28 9.68 -12.43
C GLU A 35 14.30 10.01 -11.32
N LYS A 36 13.87 10.68 -10.25
CA LYS A 36 14.72 10.94 -9.07
C LYS A 36 15.19 9.67 -8.37
N PHE A 37 14.44 8.57 -8.50
CA PHE A 37 14.81 7.25 -7.97
C PHE A 37 15.56 6.38 -9.00
N GLY A 38 15.95 6.93 -10.15
CA GLY A 38 16.85 6.30 -11.12
C GLY A 38 16.17 5.61 -12.30
N VAL A 39 14.85 5.72 -12.42
CA VAL A 39 14.07 5.15 -13.52
C VAL A 39 13.89 6.22 -14.58
N GLN A 40 14.74 6.20 -15.60
CA GLN A 40 14.75 7.25 -16.62
C GLN A 40 13.43 7.28 -17.40
N ASN A 41 13.00 8.47 -17.82
CA ASN A 41 11.72 8.67 -18.51
C ASN A 41 11.54 7.81 -19.76
N TRP A 42 12.61 7.60 -20.54
CA TRP A 42 12.55 6.71 -21.71
C TRP A 42 12.30 5.24 -21.33
N VAL A 43 12.75 4.78 -20.16
CA VAL A 43 12.43 3.43 -19.67
C VAL A 43 10.92 3.32 -19.42
N MET A 44 10.34 4.32 -18.76
CA MET A 44 8.89 4.38 -18.53
C MET A 44 8.09 4.46 -19.83
N ASP A 45 8.59 5.17 -20.84
CA ASP A 45 7.85 5.39 -22.09
C ASP A 45 7.92 4.19 -23.06
N PHE A 46 9.10 3.57 -23.17
CA PHE A 46 9.38 2.54 -24.17
C PHE A 46 9.44 1.12 -23.59
N ILE A 47 10.07 0.92 -22.42
CA ILE A 47 10.21 -0.42 -21.81
C ILE A 47 8.97 -0.77 -20.99
N ARG A 48 8.38 0.21 -20.30
CA ARG A 48 7.18 0.06 -19.44
C ARG A 48 7.29 -1.14 -18.49
N PRO A 49 8.32 -1.18 -17.63
CA PRO A 49 8.51 -2.28 -16.69
C PRO A 49 7.30 -2.45 -15.77
N GLU A 50 7.07 -3.67 -15.29
CA GLU A 50 6.05 -3.91 -14.27
C GLU A 50 6.46 -3.16 -12.99
N ILE A 51 5.53 -2.38 -12.43
CA ILE A 51 5.71 -1.72 -11.14
C ILE A 51 4.83 -2.44 -10.13
N ILE A 52 5.48 -3.06 -9.15
CA ILE A 52 4.83 -3.85 -8.11
C ILE A 52 4.84 -3.03 -6.82
N VAL A 53 3.66 -2.76 -6.28
CA VAL A 53 3.49 -2.11 -4.98
C VAL A 53 2.92 -3.15 -4.03
N ARG A 54 3.65 -3.48 -2.96
CA ARG A 54 3.16 -4.41 -1.94
C ARG A 54 3.39 -3.89 -0.54
N GLU A 55 2.51 -4.29 0.37
CA GLU A 55 2.57 -3.86 1.75
C GLU A 55 2.14 -4.98 2.68
N ARG A 56 2.82 -5.08 3.83
CA ARG A 56 2.39 -5.97 4.89
C ARG A 56 1.25 -5.33 5.65
N CYS A 57 0.19 -6.08 5.87
CA CYS A 57 -0.98 -5.63 6.58
C CYS A 57 -1.46 -6.68 7.59
N ALA A 58 -2.03 -6.22 8.69
CA ALA A 58 -2.59 -7.04 9.75
C ALA A 58 -3.73 -6.28 10.46
N CYS A 59 -4.30 -6.89 11.48
CA CYS A 59 -5.11 -6.19 12.47
C CYS A 59 -4.89 -6.83 13.83
N ARG A 60 -5.58 -6.32 14.86
CA ARG A 60 -5.57 -6.95 16.18
C ARG A 60 -6.32 -8.28 16.14
N GLU A 61 -6.00 -9.19 17.06
CA GLU A 61 -6.75 -10.43 17.22
C GLU A 61 -8.19 -10.18 17.72
N ASP A 62 -8.41 -9.16 18.55
CA ASP A 62 -9.69 -8.90 19.23
C ASP A 62 -10.69 -8.03 18.45
N CYS A 63 -10.31 -7.54 17.27
CA CYS A 63 -11.15 -6.67 16.45
C CYS A 63 -10.95 -6.94 14.97
N GLY A 64 -12.06 -7.07 14.24
CA GLY A 64 -12.03 -7.10 12.78
C GLY A 64 -11.63 -5.74 12.21
N ALA A 65 -11.11 -5.74 10.99
CA ALA A 65 -10.61 -4.54 10.32
C ALA A 65 -10.69 -4.65 8.81
N VAL A 66 -10.62 -3.51 8.15
CA VAL A 66 -10.47 -3.40 6.69
C VAL A 66 -9.16 -2.67 6.40
N TYR A 67 -8.41 -3.21 5.44
CA TYR A 67 -7.22 -2.62 4.85
C TYR A 67 -7.40 -2.48 3.34
N GLU A 68 -6.88 -1.40 2.79
CA GLU A 68 -6.96 -1.10 1.36
C GLU A 68 -5.67 -0.42 0.89
N LEU A 69 -5.09 -0.96 -0.18
CA LEU A 69 -3.96 -0.41 -0.90
C LEU A 69 -4.43 0.11 -2.26
N ARG A 70 -4.04 1.34 -2.60
CA ARG A 70 -4.28 1.97 -3.89
C ARG A 70 -2.96 2.47 -4.47
N ALA A 71 -2.81 2.35 -5.77
CA ALA A 71 -1.68 2.91 -6.50
C ALA A 71 -2.13 3.50 -7.84
N GLN A 72 -1.52 4.63 -8.21
CA GLN A 72 -1.77 5.30 -9.48
C GLN A 72 -0.43 5.77 -10.08
N LEU A 73 -0.22 5.47 -11.35
CA LEU A 73 0.81 6.14 -12.14
C LEU A 73 0.25 7.48 -12.64
N LEU A 74 1.08 8.50 -12.54
CA LEU A 74 0.70 9.89 -12.79
C LEU A 74 1.65 10.49 -13.83
N GLU A 75 1.10 11.34 -14.70
CA GLU A 75 1.89 12.30 -15.49
C GLU A 75 2.55 13.34 -14.56
N ASP A 76 3.49 14.13 -15.09
CA ASP A 76 4.28 15.06 -14.27
C ASP A 76 3.42 16.12 -13.56
N ASP A 77 2.39 16.62 -14.24
CA ASP A 77 1.42 17.62 -13.75
C ASP A 77 0.13 17.02 -13.18
N GLU A 78 -0.02 15.70 -13.21
CA GLU A 78 -1.19 15.03 -12.66
C GLU A 78 -1.10 14.89 -11.13
N GLU A 79 -2.22 15.09 -10.45
CA GLU A 79 -2.36 14.86 -9.01
C GLU A 79 -3.06 13.54 -8.74
N PHE A 80 -2.69 12.88 -7.64
CA PHE A 80 -3.35 11.66 -7.20
C PHE A 80 -4.85 11.89 -6.90
N ASP A 81 -5.74 11.28 -7.67
CA ASP A 81 -7.17 11.26 -7.38
C ASP A 81 -7.58 9.91 -6.81
N LYS A 82 -7.77 9.89 -5.49
CA LYS A 82 -8.26 8.72 -4.75
C LYS A 82 -9.53 8.11 -5.35
N ASN A 83 -10.39 8.88 -6.02
CA ASN A 83 -11.64 8.39 -6.60
C ASN A 83 -11.47 7.83 -8.01
N ALA A 84 -10.44 8.26 -8.75
CA ALA A 84 -10.14 7.80 -10.10
C ALA A 84 -9.17 6.61 -10.15
N VAL A 85 -8.58 6.23 -9.01
CA VAL A 85 -7.62 5.10 -8.95
C VAL A 85 -8.25 3.81 -9.48
N SER A 86 -7.65 3.27 -10.55
CA SER A 86 -8.06 2.02 -11.17
C SER A 86 -7.45 0.78 -10.49
N SER A 87 -6.29 0.89 -9.84
CA SER A 87 -5.60 -0.21 -9.19
C SER A 87 -5.79 -0.18 -7.67
N ARG A 88 -6.58 -1.13 -7.17
CA ARG A 88 -6.90 -1.30 -5.75
C ARG A 88 -6.85 -2.77 -5.35
N ALA A 89 -6.30 -3.03 -4.17
CA ALA A 89 -6.37 -4.32 -3.51
C ALA A 89 -6.81 -4.12 -2.05
N GLU A 90 -7.52 -5.09 -1.49
CA GLU A 90 -8.07 -4.99 -0.14
C GLU A 90 -7.89 -6.30 0.63
N ARG A 91 -7.86 -6.17 1.95
CA ARG A 91 -7.91 -7.29 2.89
C ARG A 91 -8.85 -6.92 4.02
N THR A 92 -9.75 -7.83 4.33
CA THR A 92 -10.68 -7.72 5.46
C THR A 92 -10.44 -8.89 6.40
N TRP A 93 -10.51 -8.63 7.69
CA TRP A 93 -10.52 -9.64 8.74
C TRP A 93 -11.79 -9.51 9.56
N ASP A 94 -12.44 -10.65 9.80
CA ASP A 94 -13.49 -10.75 10.80
C ASP A 94 -12.88 -10.73 12.22
N GLN A 95 -13.74 -10.57 13.22
CA GLN A 95 -13.30 -10.62 14.61
C GLN A 95 -12.66 -11.99 14.90
N TRP A 96 -11.52 -12.00 15.60
CA TRP A 96 -10.75 -13.21 15.93
C TRP A 96 -10.06 -13.90 14.74
N GLU A 97 -10.14 -13.33 13.53
CA GLU A 97 -9.42 -13.82 12.34
C GLU A 97 -7.98 -13.29 12.29
N GLY A 98 -7.78 -12.02 12.67
CA GLY A 98 -6.50 -11.33 12.57
C GLY A 98 -5.51 -11.59 13.71
N GLY A 99 -4.45 -10.80 13.75
CA GLY A 99 -3.45 -10.79 14.83
C GLY A 99 -2.41 -11.91 14.80
N LYS A 100 -2.65 -13.01 14.07
CA LYS A 100 -1.77 -14.20 14.08
C LYS A 100 -0.60 -14.13 13.08
N SER A 101 -0.75 -13.36 12.01
CA SER A 101 0.24 -13.20 10.94
C SER A 101 0.04 -11.88 10.20
N TRP A 102 1.06 -11.50 9.43
CA TRP A 102 0.97 -10.41 8.46
C TRP A 102 0.61 -10.97 7.08
N ASP A 103 -0.42 -10.41 6.46
CA ASP A 103 -0.78 -10.68 5.08
C ASP A 103 -0.03 -9.72 4.14
N THR A 104 0.27 -10.16 2.92
CA THR A 104 0.81 -9.29 1.87
C THR A 104 -0.31 -8.91 0.92
N VAL A 105 -0.54 -7.62 0.77
CA VAL A 105 -1.41 -7.07 -0.29
C VAL A 105 -0.51 -6.49 -1.37
N GLU A 106 -0.78 -6.84 -2.62
CA GLU A 106 0.07 -6.50 -3.77
C GLU A 106 -0.77 -5.95 -4.94
N LEU A 107 -0.20 -4.97 -5.62
CA LEU A 107 -0.69 -4.39 -6.87
C LEU A 107 0.42 -4.47 -7.92
N VAL A 108 0.04 -4.84 -9.15
CA VAL A 108 0.94 -4.85 -10.30
C VAL A 108 0.41 -3.87 -11.33
N LEU A 109 1.20 -2.84 -11.63
CA LEU A 109 0.93 -1.84 -12.66
C LEU A 109 1.75 -2.21 -13.90
N LYS A 110 1.06 -2.42 -15.01
CA LYS A 110 1.63 -2.80 -16.30
C LYS A 110 0.80 -2.22 -17.44
N ASP A 111 1.32 -2.30 -18.66
CA ASP A 111 0.63 -1.87 -19.88
C ASP A 111 0.11 -0.41 -19.82
N TYR A 112 0.78 0.44 -19.04
CA TYR A 112 0.43 1.85 -18.86
C TYR A 112 0.85 2.69 -20.07
N PRO A 113 0.19 3.84 -20.32
CA PRO A 113 0.58 4.74 -21.40
C PRO A 113 1.98 5.34 -21.17
N SER A 114 2.60 5.84 -22.25
CA SER A 114 3.78 6.69 -22.13
C SER A 114 3.42 8.01 -21.43
N GLY A 115 4.40 8.65 -20.80
CA GLY A 115 4.21 9.93 -20.09
C GLY A 115 4.10 9.78 -18.57
N MET A 116 4.04 8.55 -18.04
CA MET A 116 4.01 8.32 -16.59
C MET A 116 5.36 8.67 -15.96
N ARG A 117 5.34 9.49 -14.90
CA ARG A 117 6.53 10.01 -14.20
C ARG A 117 6.52 9.76 -12.71
N LYS A 118 5.33 9.71 -12.10
CA LYS A 118 5.20 9.60 -10.65
C LYS A 118 4.33 8.41 -10.28
N LEU A 119 4.58 7.84 -9.11
CA LEU A 119 3.75 6.78 -8.52
C LEU A 119 3.16 7.31 -7.21
N GLY A 120 1.85 7.52 -7.19
CA GLY A 120 1.09 7.80 -5.97
C GLY A 120 0.65 6.50 -5.31
N VAL A 121 0.92 6.35 -4.01
CA VAL A 121 0.52 5.18 -3.21
C VAL A 121 -0.28 5.62 -1.99
N LEU A 122 -1.46 5.04 -1.80
CA LEU A 122 -2.35 5.30 -0.68
C LEU A 122 -2.66 3.99 0.05
N SER A 123 -2.19 3.89 1.29
CA SER A 123 -2.55 2.83 2.23
C SER A 123 -3.63 3.36 3.17
N ARG A 124 -4.73 2.64 3.37
CA ARG A 124 -5.77 3.08 4.31
C ARG A 124 -6.48 1.94 5.00
N GLY A 125 -7.08 2.28 6.14
CA GLY A 125 -7.66 1.28 7.00
C GLY A 125 -8.66 1.83 8.01
N LYS A 126 -9.47 0.94 8.55
CA LYS A 126 -10.39 1.21 9.65
C LYS A 126 -10.74 -0.09 10.40
N ASP A 127 -11.34 0.04 11.58
CA ASP A 127 -11.94 -1.11 12.27
C ASP A 127 -13.35 -1.45 11.71
N THR A 128 -13.91 -2.56 12.21
CA THR A 128 -15.30 -2.96 11.93
C THR A 128 -16.25 -2.80 13.11
N GLN A 129 -15.73 -2.48 14.31
CA GLN A 129 -16.50 -2.45 15.56
C GLN A 129 -16.79 -1.03 16.08
N PHE A 130 -16.22 0.00 15.45
CA PHE A 130 -16.29 1.40 15.88
C PHE A 130 -15.76 1.63 17.29
N TRP A 131 -14.66 0.95 17.65
CA TRP A 131 -14.07 1.03 18.98
C TRP A 131 -13.09 2.20 19.09
N ALA A 132 -13.24 3.00 20.14
CA ALA A 132 -12.36 4.11 20.40
C ALA A 132 -10.92 3.60 20.62
N GLY A 133 -9.97 4.16 19.86
CA GLY A 133 -8.57 3.76 19.86
C GLY A 133 -8.10 3.24 18.51
N ASN A 134 -6.97 2.55 18.48
CA ASN A 134 -6.33 2.07 17.26
C ASN A 134 -6.64 0.59 17.01
N TYR A 135 -7.91 0.31 16.77
CA TYR A 135 -8.44 -1.04 16.52
C TYR A 135 -8.54 -1.38 15.02
N GLY A 136 -8.23 -0.44 14.14
CA GLY A 136 -8.27 -0.68 12.71
C GLY A 136 -7.09 -1.52 12.22
N SER A 137 -6.98 -1.62 10.89
CA SER A 137 -5.85 -2.32 10.29
C SER A 137 -4.52 -1.64 10.58
N LYS A 138 -3.48 -2.46 10.55
CA LYS A 138 -2.08 -2.13 10.71
C LYS A 138 -1.38 -2.39 9.40
N PHE A 139 -0.44 -1.53 9.04
CA PHE A 139 0.34 -1.73 7.81
C PHE A 139 1.75 -1.16 7.93
N GLY A 140 2.68 -1.75 7.18
CA GLY A 140 4.09 -1.37 7.18
C GLY A 140 4.88 -2.21 6.18
N ALA A 141 6.21 -2.06 6.22
CA ALA A 141 7.12 -2.74 5.29
C ALA A 141 6.66 -2.59 3.82
N THR A 142 6.26 -1.37 3.43
CA THR A 142 5.85 -1.07 2.06
C THR A 142 7.05 -1.20 1.12
N GLU A 143 6.87 -1.91 0.02
CA GLU A 143 7.88 -2.09 -1.02
C GLU A 143 7.30 -1.63 -2.36
N VAL A 144 8.13 -0.91 -3.12
CA VAL A 144 7.89 -0.61 -4.53
C VAL A 144 9.03 -1.24 -5.32
N LEU A 145 8.69 -2.19 -6.18
CA LEU A 145 9.64 -2.96 -6.98
C LEU A 145 9.39 -2.66 -8.46
N ILE A 146 10.48 -2.46 -9.20
CA ILE A 146 10.44 -2.24 -10.64
C ILE A 146 11.07 -3.46 -11.29
N LYS A 147 10.25 -4.22 -12.02
CA LYS A 147 10.66 -5.46 -12.64
C LYS A 147 10.83 -5.24 -14.14
N PHE A 148 12.08 -5.28 -14.57
CA PHE A 148 12.44 -5.23 -15.98
C PHE A 148 12.06 -6.55 -16.67
N PRO A 149 11.68 -6.49 -17.96
CA PRO A 149 11.42 -7.70 -18.73
C PRO A 149 12.69 -8.56 -18.82
N ASP A 150 12.53 -9.88 -18.74
CA ASP A 150 13.64 -10.84 -18.79
C ASP A 150 14.37 -10.83 -20.14
N THR A 151 13.68 -10.38 -21.19
CA THR A 151 14.24 -10.24 -22.54
C THR A 151 14.29 -8.76 -22.91
N PRO A 152 15.46 -8.20 -23.28
CA PRO A 152 15.52 -6.88 -23.91
C PRO A 152 14.78 -6.96 -25.26
N THR A 153 13.70 -6.20 -25.40
CA THR A 153 13.00 -5.99 -26.69
C THR A 153 13.68 -4.93 -27.52
#